data_AF-A0A7C3DHM5-F1
#
_entry.id   AF-A0A7C3DHM5-F1
#
_cell.length_a   1.000
_cell.length_b   1.000
_cell.length_c   1.000
_cell.angle_alpha   90.00
_cell.angle_beta   90.00
_cell.angle_gamma   90.00
#
_symmetry.space_group_name_H-M   'P 1'
#
loop_
_entity.id
_entity.type
_entity.pdbx_description
1 polymer ?
#
loop_
_entity_poly.entity_id
_entity_poly.type
_entity_poly.pdbx_seq_one_letter_code
_entity_poly.pdbx_strand_id
1 'polypeptide(L)'
;MPDHTPLTRQVDLRGIAGFAQALVAALRATPGVEVLAVLRAGVHATCPQCQLRLFGEDVLALAASQAPSPETSPKLHRLAQGFCGRQSCNGLFYEFTFDPVPGVDWESVLAQTEPADAGAATAAVTGPAVTPAGHTRKRTRQRVALGVAVIVVLLLVRHIMTGGTIPWVREPRRFTADPATMPKLGETNTAPPASSGTNAPRTFRAAPEPGRP
;
A
#
# COMPACT_ATOMS: atom_id res chain seq x y z
N MET A 1 -36.82 -14.65 2.45
CA MET A 1 -36.25 -13.31 2.17
C MET A 1 -35.25 -13.51 1.06
N PRO A 2 -35.40 -12.87 -0.11
CA PRO A 2 -34.41 -12.95 -1.17
C PRO A 2 -33.07 -12.40 -0.67
N ASP A 3 -32.00 -13.20 -0.80
CA ASP A 3 -30.62 -12.79 -0.51
C ASP A 3 -30.18 -11.79 -1.58
N HIS A 4 -30.39 -10.51 -1.33
CA HIS A 4 -29.87 -9.44 -2.17
C HIS A 4 -28.38 -9.29 -1.90
N THR A 5 -27.57 -10.06 -2.62
CA THR A 5 -26.12 -9.92 -2.58
C THR A 5 -25.75 -8.58 -3.23
N PRO A 6 -25.00 -7.69 -2.57
CA PRO A 6 -24.60 -6.42 -3.17
C PRO A 6 -23.75 -6.70 -4.41
N LEU A 7 -24.02 -5.97 -5.49
CA LEU A 7 -23.32 -6.14 -6.75
C LEU A 7 -22.00 -5.35 -6.67
N THR A 8 -20.89 -5.95 -7.08
CA THR A 8 -19.56 -5.32 -7.01
C THR A 8 -18.91 -5.22 -8.38
N ARG A 9 -18.27 -4.09 -8.69
CA ARG A 9 -17.55 -3.85 -9.95
C ARG A 9 -16.22 -3.16 -9.71
N GLN A 10 -15.15 -3.61 -10.35
CA GLN A 10 -13.86 -2.92 -10.34
C GLN A 10 -13.76 -1.97 -11.52
N VAL A 11 -13.24 -0.76 -11.26
CA VAL A 11 -13.08 0.31 -12.25
C VAL A 11 -11.68 0.88 -12.17
N ASP A 12 -10.99 0.95 -13.31
CA ASP A 12 -9.66 1.55 -13.42
C ASP A 12 -9.75 3.06 -13.14
N LEU A 13 -8.78 3.59 -12.42
CA LEU A 13 -8.71 5.02 -12.11
C LEU A 13 -8.67 5.90 -13.35
N ARG A 14 -8.02 5.48 -14.44
CA ARG A 14 -7.98 6.24 -15.69
C ARG A 14 -9.37 6.44 -16.29
N GLY A 15 -10.27 5.48 -16.06
CA GLY A 15 -11.64 5.49 -16.55
C GLY A 15 -12.69 5.93 -15.51
N ILE A 16 -12.29 6.25 -14.28
CA ILE A 16 -13.25 6.44 -13.17
C ILE A 16 -14.19 7.63 -13.38
N ALA A 17 -13.70 8.72 -13.96
CA ALA A 17 -14.52 9.88 -14.27
C ALA A 17 -15.53 9.58 -15.40
N GLY A 18 -15.10 8.89 -16.45
CA GLY A 18 -15.98 8.46 -17.54
C GLY A 18 -17.03 7.46 -17.06
N PHE A 19 -16.64 6.51 -16.20
CA PHE A 19 -17.57 5.58 -15.56
C PHE A 19 -18.61 6.31 -14.70
N ALA A 20 -18.18 7.28 -13.86
CA ALA A 20 -19.10 8.06 -13.05
C ALA A 20 -20.09 8.87 -13.92
N GLN A 21 -19.63 9.46 -15.02
CA GLN A 21 -20.48 10.15 -15.99
C GLN A 21 -21.52 9.22 -16.60
N ALA A 22 -21.10 8.04 -17.09
CA ALA A 22 -21.99 7.05 -17.68
C ALA A 22 -23.02 6.54 -16.65
N LEU A 23 -22.59 6.26 -15.41
CA LEU A 23 -23.47 5.82 -14.34
C LEU A 23 -24.54 6.85 -14.00
N VAL A 24 -24.15 8.12 -13.86
CA VAL A 24 -25.09 9.21 -13.60
C VAL A 24 -26.03 9.43 -14.78
N ALA A 25 -25.55 9.30 -16.02
CA ALA A 25 -26.38 9.39 -17.21
C ALA A 25 -27.43 8.27 -17.28
N ALA A 26 -27.03 7.02 -17.01
CA ALA A 26 -27.94 5.87 -16.97
C ALA A 26 -29.01 6.02 -15.86
N LEU A 27 -28.61 6.51 -14.67
CA LEU A 27 -29.57 6.79 -13.60
C LEU A 27 -30.57 7.90 -13.98
N ARG A 28 -30.11 8.96 -14.68
CA ARG A 28 -31.01 10.03 -15.16
C ARG A 28 -31.99 9.55 -16.23
N ALA A 29 -31.64 8.52 -16.99
CA ALA A 29 -32.54 7.90 -17.97
C ALA A 29 -33.63 7.04 -17.30
N THR A 30 -33.47 6.70 -16.01
CA THR A 30 -34.43 5.89 -15.27
C THR A 30 -35.57 6.78 -14.73
N PRO A 31 -36.83 6.54 -15.12
CA PRO A 31 -37.94 7.41 -14.71
C PRO A 31 -38.25 7.28 -13.22
N GLY A 32 -38.58 8.41 -12.57
CA GLY A 32 -39.01 8.45 -11.16
C GLY A 32 -37.87 8.30 -10.14
N VAL A 33 -36.61 8.31 -10.59
CA VAL A 33 -35.44 8.16 -9.73
C VAL A 33 -34.81 9.51 -9.40
N GLU A 34 -34.72 9.83 -8.10
CA GLU A 34 -33.87 10.91 -7.59
C GLU A 34 -32.41 10.45 -7.53
N VAL A 35 -31.62 10.85 -8.54
CA VAL A 35 -30.25 10.37 -8.77
C VAL A 35 -29.36 10.49 -7.54
N LEU A 36 -29.38 11.65 -6.86
CA LEU A 36 -28.55 11.86 -5.67
C LEU A 36 -28.97 10.96 -4.50
N ALA A 37 -30.28 10.74 -4.31
CA ALA A 37 -30.78 9.87 -3.25
C ALA A 37 -30.35 8.41 -3.49
N VAL A 38 -30.48 7.94 -4.73
CA VAL A 38 -30.05 6.60 -5.14
C VAL A 38 -28.54 6.42 -5.01
N LEU A 39 -27.73 7.37 -5.47
CA LEU A 39 -26.28 7.29 -5.33
C LEU A 39 -25.84 7.27 -3.86
N ARG A 40 -26.48 8.05 -2.98
CA ARG A 40 -26.15 8.08 -1.55
C ARG A 40 -26.54 6.79 -0.83
N ALA A 41 -27.68 6.21 -1.18
CA ALA A 41 -28.21 5.02 -0.54
C ALA A 41 -27.58 3.73 -1.09
N GLY A 42 -27.18 3.74 -2.35
CA GLY A 42 -26.88 2.53 -3.11
C GLY A 42 -25.46 2.44 -3.66
N VAL A 43 -24.64 3.49 -3.66
CA VAL A 43 -23.34 3.45 -4.34
C VAL A 43 -22.20 3.84 -3.40
N HIS A 44 -21.25 2.92 -3.27
CA HIS A 44 -20.02 3.12 -2.52
C HIS A 44 -18.83 2.69 -3.36
N ALA A 45 -17.75 3.47 -3.38
CA ALA A 45 -16.50 3.05 -4.00
C ALA A 45 -15.38 3.02 -2.97
N THR A 46 -14.55 1.98 -2.96
CA THR A 46 -13.43 1.87 -2.01
C THR A 46 -12.13 1.57 -2.76
N CYS A 47 -11.07 2.28 -2.39
CA CYS A 47 -9.72 1.91 -2.83
C CYS A 47 -9.24 0.68 -2.04
N PRO A 48 -8.95 -0.46 -2.66
CA PRO A 48 -8.53 -1.67 -1.92
C PRO A 48 -7.17 -1.52 -1.24
N GLN A 49 -6.32 -0.59 -1.69
CA GLN A 49 -4.99 -0.38 -1.11
C GLN A 49 -5.01 0.52 0.12
N CYS A 50 -5.64 1.70 0.05
CA CYS A 50 -5.65 2.68 1.14
C CYS A 50 -6.99 2.82 1.86
N GLN A 51 -8.02 2.06 1.44
CA GLN A 51 -9.36 2.06 2.02
C GLN A 51 -10.07 3.42 1.98
N LEU A 52 -9.62 4.34 1.11
CA LEU A 52 -10.31 5.60 0.88
C LEU A 52 -11.66 5.32 0.24
N ARG A 53 -12.73 5.85 0.84
CA ARG A 53 -14.11 5.69 0.38
C ARG A 53 -14.57 6.89 -0.44
N LEU A 54 -15.34 6.62 -1.48
CA LEU A 54 -16.13 7.59 -2.24
C LEU A 54 -17.59 7.31 -1.96
N PHE A 55 -18.34 8.36 -1.67
CA PHE A 55 -19.79 8.31 -1.49
C PHE A 55 -20.51 8.82 -2.74
N GLY A 56 -21.83 8.63 -2.80
CA GLY A 56 -22.63 9.07 -3.94
C GLY A 56 -22.44 10.52 -4.36
N GLU A 57 -22.16 11.42 -3.42
CA GLU A 57 -21.84 12.83 -3.70
C GLU A 57 -20.46 13.04 -4.34
N ASP A 58 -19.45 12.25 -3.95
CA ASP A 58 -18.16 12.25 -4.64
C ASP A 58 -18.32 11.76 -6.09
N VAL A 59 -19.14 10.70 -6.29
CA VAL A 59 -19.42 10.14 -7.63
C VAL A 59 -20.18 11.15 -8.49
N LEU A 60 -21.19 11.82 -7.93
CA LEU A 60 -21.95 12.85 -8.64
C LEU A 60 -21.07 14.07 -8.99
N ALA A 61 -20.21 14.50 -8.05
CA ALA A 61 -19.26 15.59 -8.30
C ALA A 61 -18.24 15.21 -9.39
N LEU A 62 -17.73 13.98 -9.37
CA LEU A 62 -16.82 13.47 -10.40
C LEU A 62 -17.50 13.37 -11.77
N ALA A 63 -18.78 12.99 -11.80
CA ALA A 63 -19.59 12.93 -13.01
C ALA A 63 -19.89 14.31 -13.62
N ALA A 64 -19.85 15.39 -12.85
CA ALA A 64 -20.11 16.74 -13.34
C ALA A 64 -19.00 17.30 -14.24
N SER A 65 -17.95 16.51 -14.53
CA SER A 65 -16.81 16.77 -15.44
C SER A 65 -15.96 18.01 -15.15
N GLN A 66 -16.41 18.89 -14.26
CA GLN A 66 -15.61 19.92 -13.63
C GLN A 66 -14.91 19.27 -12.45
N ALA A 67 -13.69 18.78 -12.68
CA ALA A 67 -12.79 18.50 -11.58
C ALA A 67 -12.74 19.77 -10.72
N PRO A 68 -13.25 19.74 -9.48
CA PRO A 68 -13.22 20.93 -8.64
C PRO A 68 -11.78 21.42 -8.53
N SER A 69 -11.60 22.73 -8.40
CA SER A 69 -10.29 23.33 -8.16
C SER A 69 -9.56 22.53 -7.07
N PRO A 70 -8.24 22.30 -7.20
CA PRO A 70 -7.46 21.60 -6.18
C PRO A 70 -7.64 22.22 -4.78
N GLU A 71 -8.00 23.50 -4.71
CA GLU A 71 -8.29 24.24 -3.48
C GLU A 71 -9.62 23.80 -2.82
N THR A 72 -10.62 23.42 -3.61
CA THR A 72 -11.94 23.04 -3.08
C THR A 72 -11.99 21.58 -2.68
N SER A 73 -11.43 20.68 -3.49
CA SER A 73 -11.30 19.27 -3.10
C SER A 73 -10.12 18.57 -3.79
N PRO A 74 -8.96 18.48 -3.13
CA PRO A 74 -7.76 17.87 -3.71
C PRO A 74 -7.97 16.37 -4.03
N LYS A 75 -8.87 15.71 -3.29
CA LYS A 75 -9.27 14.31 -3.51
C LYS A 75 -9.89 14.10 -4.89
N LEU A 76 -10.93 14.86 -5.22
CA LEU A 76 -11.66 14.72 -6.48
C LEU A 76 -10.82 15.18 -7.66
N HIS A 77 -10.02 16.23 -7.47
CA HIS A 77 -9.08 16.70 -8.48
C HIS A 77 -8.10 15.59 -8.91
N ARG A 78 -7.52 14.85 -7.95
CA ARG A 78 -6.63 13.72 -8.25
C ARG A 78 -7.36 12.54 -8.92
N LEU A 79 -8.58 12.24 -8.48
CA LEU A 79 -9.40 11.17 -9.09
C LEU A 79 -9.72 11.49 -10.55
N ALA A 80 -10.05 12.74 -10.86
CA ALA A 80 -10.27 13.19 -12.23
C ALA A 80 -9.02 13.07 -13.11
N GLN A 81 -7.82 13.17 -12.53
CA GLN A 81 -6.54 12.96 -13.21
C GLN A 81 -6.16 11.47 -13.38
N GLY A 82 -7.00 10.53 -12.91
CA GLY A 82 -6.71 9.10 -12.95
C GLY A 82 -5.75 8.62 -11.87
N PHE A 83 -5.65 9.34 -10.75
CA PHE A 83 -4.88 8.94 -9.58
C PHE A 83 -5.79 8.66 -8.38
N CYS A 84 -5.30 7.89 -7.40
CA CYS A 84 -6.03 7.71 -6.16
C CYS A 84 -6.18 9.07 -5.42
N GLY A 85 -7.35 9.30 -4.82
CA GLY A 85 -7.63 10.52 -4.06
C GLY A 85 -6.73 10.74 -2.83
N ARG A 86 -5.99 9.71 -2.39
CA ARG A 86 -4.94 9.82 -1.36
C ARG A 86 -3.58 9.98 -2.02
N GLN A 87 -2.85 11.04 -1.67
CA GLN A 87 -1.58 11.42 -2.31
C GLN A 87 -0.50 10.33 -2.29
N SER A 88 -0.43 9.57 -1.20
CA SER A 88 0.56 8.50 -1.00
C SER A 88 0.14 7.12 -1.51
N CYS A 89 -1.02 7.00 -2.16
CA CYS A 89 -1.56 5.72 -2.59
C CYS A 89 -1.40 5.51 -4.10
N ASN A 90 -0.76 4.41 -4.49
CA ASN A 90 -0.57 3.98 -5.88
C ASN A 90 -1.62 2.94 -6.30
N GLY A 91 -2.86 3.11 -5.85
CA GLY A 91 -3.97 2.25 -6.25
C GLY A 91 -4.18 2.41 -7.75
N LEU A 92 -4.58 1.35 -8.44
CA LEU A 92 -4.87 1.39 -9.88
C LEU A 92 -6.37 1.33 -10.17
N PHE A 93 -7.16 0.80 -9.23
CA PHE A 93 -8.60 0.62 -9.39
C PHE A 93 -9.35 0.95 -8.10
N TYR A 94 -10.62 1.28 -8.25
CA TYR A 94 -11.61 1.36 -7.19
C TYR A 94 -12.60 0.21 -7.32
N GLU A 95 -13.05 -0.31 -6.19
CA GLU A 95 -14.12 -1.30 -6.12
C GLU A 95 -15.42 -0.58 -5.78
N PHE A 96 -16.34 -0.52 -6.74
CA PHE A 96 -17.69 -0.01 -6.58
C PHE A 96 -18.59 -1.13 -6.08
N THR A 97 -19.37 -0.85 -5.05
CA THR A 97 -20.40 -1.71 -4.48
C THR A 97 -21.74 -1.03 -4.65
N PHE A 98 -22.72 -1.79 -5.11
CA PHE A 98 -24.08 -1.36 -5.40
C PHE A 98 -25.04 -2.08 -4.46
N ASP A 99 -25.53 -1.35 -3.48
CA ASP A 99 -26.52 -1.84 -2.52
C ASP A 99 -27.93 -1.77 -3.13
N PRO A 100 -28.82 -2.72 -2.83
CA PRO A 100 -30.15 -2.76 -3.42
C PRO A 100 -30.96 -1.54 -3.03
N VAL A 101 -31.46 -0.79 -4.03
CA VAL A 101 -32.34 0.37 -3.83
C VAL A 101 -33.68 0.11 -4.53
N PRO A 102 -34.83 0.35 -3.87
CA PRO A 102 -36.14 0.14 -4.50
C PRO A 102 -36.31 0.93 -5.79
N GLY A 103 -36.79 0.27 -6.83
CA GLY A 103 -37.02 0.89 -8.15
C GLY A 103 -35.78 1.05 -9.02
N VAL A 104 -34.61 0.56 -8.57
CA VAL A 104 -33.36 0.62 -9.34
C VAL A 104 -32.89 -0.79 -9.64
N ASP A 105 -32.82 -1.12 -10.93
CA ASP A 105 -32.18 -2.34 -11.41
C ASP A 105 -30.71 -2.06 -11.76
N TRP A 106 -29.81 -2.36 -10.82
CA TRP A 106 -28.38 -2.11 -10.99
C TRP A 106 -27.75 -2.91 -12.14
N GLU A 107 -28.28 -4.08 -12.49
CA GLU A 107 -27.75 -4.85 -13.62
C GLU A 107 -28.03 -4.13 -14.93
N SER A 108 -29.27 -3.66 -15.12
CA SER A 108 -29.66 -2.87 -16.29
C SER A 108 -28.92 -1.52 -16.37
N VAL A 109 -28.77 -0.82 -15.23
CA VAL A 109 -28.01 0.43 -15.18
C VAL A 109 -26.54 0.19 -15.56
N LEU A 110 -25.90 -0.85 -15.01
CA LEU A 110 -24.49 -1.12 -15.28
C LEU A 110 -24.24 -1.65 -16.69
N ALA A 111 -25.18 -2.38 -17.29
CA ALA A 111 -25.10 -2.77 -18.70
C ALA A 111 -25.04 -1.56 -19.63
N GLN A 112 -25.72 -0.46 -19.29
CA GLN A 112 -25.66 0.80 -20.06
C GLN A 112 -24.37 1.59 -19.85
N THR A 113 -23.62 1.30 -18.78
CA THR A 113 -22.33 1.96 -18.49
C THR A 113 -21.13 1.31 -19.16
N GLU A 114 -21.29 0.15 -19.81
CA GLU A 114 -20.21 -0.44 -20.60
C GLU A 114 -19.94 0.40 -21.85
N PRO A 115 -18.73 0.95 -22.02
CA PRO A 115 -18.38 1.56 -23.28
C PRO A 115 -18.36 0.47 -24.36
N ALA A 116 -18.98 0.76 -25.51
CA ALA A 116 -18.94 -0.10 -26.69
C ALA A 116 -17.50 -0.36 -27.22
N ASP A 117 -16.51 0.38 -26.73
CA ASP A 117 -15.08 0.28 -27.05
C ASP A 117 -14.21 0.13 -25.79
N ALA A 118 -14.29 -1.01 -25.11
CA ALA A 118 -13.26 -1.44 -24.15
C ALA A 118 -13.10 -2.97 -24.15
N GLY A 119 -12.53 -3.49 -25.24
CA GLY A 119 -11.86 -4.79 -25.16
C GLY A 119 -10.83 -4.76 -24.02
N ALA A 120 -10.97 -5.69 -23.07
CA ALA A 120 -10.10 -5.95 -21.93
C ALA A 120 -10.41 -5.26 -20.58
N ALA A 121 -11.68 -5.02 -20.24
CA ALA A 121 -12.11 -5.14 -18.84
C ALA A 121 -12.65 -6.56 -18.65
N THR A 122 -11.96 -7.39 -17.88
CA THR A 122 -12.35 -8.76 -17.57
C THR A 122 -13.69 -8.73 -16.81
N ALA A 123 -14.77 -8.92 -17.56
CA ALA A 123 -16.08 -9.25 -17.03
C ALA A 123 -15.97 -10.52 -16.19
N ALA A 124 -16.19 -10.39 -14.89
CA ALA A 124 -16.43 -11.50 -13.99
C ALA A 124 -17.80 -11.31 -13.33
N VAL A 125 -18.84 -11.62 -14.10
CA VAL A 125 -20.19 -11.96 -13.64
C VAL A 125 -20.44 -13.31 -14.32
N THR A 126 -20.52 -14.48 -13.68
CA THR A 126 -21.53 -14.95 -12.72
C THR A 126 -21.09 -16.34 -12.20
N GLY A 127 -21.40 -16.71 -10.94
CA GLY A 127 -21.32 -18.10 -10.47
C GLY A 127 -21.42 -18.25 -8.94
N PRO A 128 -22.15 -19.24 -8.41
CA PRO A 128 -22.88 -19.14 -7.13
C PRO A 128 -22.02 -19.36 -5.89
N ALA A 129 -22.46 -18.74 -4.79
CA ALA A 129 -22.22 -19.11 -3.39
C ALA A 129 -20.81 -19.66 -3.06
N VAL A 130 -19.85 -18.77 -2.85
CA VAL A 130 -18.74 -19.07 -1.95
C VAL A 130 -18.69 -17.97 -0.90
N THR A 131 -19.21 -18.33 0.27
CA THR A 131 -19.06 -17.66 1.58
C THR A 131 -17.87 -16.68 1.65
N PRO A 132 -18.08 -15.42 2.08
CA PRO A 132 -17.05 -14.40 2.14
C PRO A 132 -16.15 -14.62 3.38
N ALA A 133 -15.28 -15.64 3.33
CA ALA A 133 -14.30 -15.88 4.40
C ALA A 133 -12.86 -16.14 3.89
N GLY A 134 -12.65 -16.24 2.58
CA GLY A 134 -11.39 -16.74 2.02
C GLY A 134 -10.45 -15.72 1.37
N HIS A 135 -10.96 -14.59 0.87
CA HIS A 135 -10.22 -13.80 -0.13
C HIS A 135 -9.39 -12.65 0.45
N THR A 136 -9.73 -12.14 1.63
CA THR A 136 -8.88 -11.22 2.41
C THR A 136 -7.69 -11.95 3.03
N ARG A 137 -7.85 -13.22 3.42
CA ARG A 137 -6.81 -14.03 4.09
C ARG A 137 -5.66 -14.43 3.16
N LYS A 138 -5.91 -14.60 1.85
CA LYS A 138 -4.86 -14.94 0.86
C LYS A 138 -3.89 -13.78 0.61
N ARG A 139 -4.37 -12.54 0.56
CA ARG A 139 -3.53 -11.35 0.31
C ARG A 139 -2.76 -10.90 1.54
N THR A 140 -3.31 -11.02 2.76
CA THR A 140 -2.49 -10.86 3.98
C THR A 140 -1.48 -11.98 4.14
N ARG A 141 -1.82 -13.24 3.80
CA ARG A 141 -0.84 -14.34 3.77
C ARG A 141 0.31 -14.09 2.80
N GLN A 142 0.06 -13.51 1.62
CA GLN A 142 1.15 -13.15 0.71
C GLN A 142 2.06 -12.05 1.27
N ARG A 143 1.51 -11.02 1.91
CA ARG A 143 2.33 -9.97 2.54
C ARG A 143 3.12 -10.50 3.74
N VAL A 144 2.53 -11.37 4.55
CA VAL A 144 3.21 -12.04 5.66
C VAL A 144 4.28 -13.00 5.13
N ALA A 145 3.99 -13.76 4.07
CA ALA A 145 4.96 -14.66 3.45
C ALA A 145 6.15 -13.88 2.86
N LEU A 146 5.91 -12.72 2.24
CA LEU A 146 6.96 -11.85 1.73
C LEU A 146 7.80 -11.28 2.88
N GLY A 147 7.17 -10.82 3.97
CA GLY A 147 7.87 -10.36 5.17
C GLY A 147 8.73 -11.46 5.80
N VAL A 148 8.19 -12.67 5.94
CA VAL A 148 8.90 -13.84 6.46
C VAL A 148 10.07 -14.21 5.55
N ALA A 149 9.89 -14.20 4.22
CA ALA A 149 10.95 -14.47 3.27
C ALA A 149 12.12 -13.48 3.41
N VAL A 150 11.82 -12.18 3.58
CA VAL A 150 12.85 -11.15 3.83
C VAL A 150 13.60 -11.43 5.14
N ILE A 151 12.90 -11.78 6.22
CA ILE A 151 13.52 -12.13 7.51
C ILE A 151 14.42 -13.35 7.37
N VAL A 152 13.97 -14.40 6.67
CA VAL A 152 14.76 -15.62 6.43
C VAL A 152 16.04 -15.30 5.65
N VAL A 153 15.96 -14.48 4.60
CA VAL A 153 17.13 -14.05 3.83
C VAL A 153 18.09 -13.24 4.70
N LEU A 154 17.57 -12.30 5.51
CA LEU A 154 18.38 -11.52 6.46
C LEU A 154 19.08 -12.41 7.50
N LEU A 155 18.38 -13.43 8.00
CA LEU A 155 18.96 -14.41 8.92
C LEU A 155 20.01 -15.29 8.23
N LEU A 156 19.80 -15.69 6.98
CA LEU A 156 20.79 -16.44 6.19
C LEU A 156 22.06 -15.61 5.97
N VAL A 157 21.91 -14.37 5.54
CA VAL A 157 23.03 -13.43 5.35
C VAL A 157 23.76 -13.22 6.67
N ARG A 158 23.03 -12.98 7.77
CA ARG A 158 23.62 -12.87 9.10
C ARG A 158 24.37 -14.14 9.49
N HIS A 159 23.79 -15.32 9.27
CA HIS A 159 24.38 -16.61 9.62
C HIS A 159 25.70 -16.88 8.85
N ILE A 160 25.73 -16.55 7.55
CA ILE A 160 26.93 -16.62 6.71
C ILE A 160 27.99 -15.62 7.21
N MET A 161 27.59 -14.37 7.52
CA MET A 161 28.51 -13.34 8.00
C MET A 161 29.07 -13.62 9.41
N THR A 162 28.30 -14.25 10.30
CA THR A 162 28.79 -14.69 11.63
C THR A 162 29.52 -16.03 11.59
N GLY A 163 29.73 -16.61 10.39
CA GLY A 163 30.64 -17.74 10.19
C GLY A 163 30.21 -19.03 10.93
N GLY A 164 28.97 -19.48 10.73
CA GLY A 164 28.57 -20.86 11.09
C GLY A 164 28.79 -21.28 12.55
N THR A 165 28.84 -20.33 13.49
CA THR A 165 29.04 -20.65 14.90
C THR A 165 27.71 -21.03 15.55
N ILE A 166 27.43 -22.32 15.64
CA ILE A 166 26.32 -22.88 16.44
C ILE A 166 26.59 -22.51 17.91
N PRO A 167 25.78 -21.65 18.56
CA PRO A 167 26.07 -21.16 19.91
C PRO A 167 25.97 -22.25 21.00
N TRP A 168 25.40 -23.43 20.69
CA TRP A 168 25.15 -24.52 21.64
C TRP A 168 26.13 -25.70 21.58
N VAL A 169 27.06 -25.74 20.63
CA VAL A 169 28.13 -26.75 20.60
C VAL A 169 29.46 -26.06 20.94
N ARG A 170 29.55 -25.52 22.16
CA ARG A 170 30.85 -25.26 22.77
C ARG A 170 31.28 -26.54 23.48
N GLU A 171 32.16 -27.30 22.85
CA GLU A 171 32.96 -28.26 23.59
C GLU A 171 33.75 -27.49 24.66
N PRO A 172 33.68 -27.89 25.95
CA PRO A 172 34.43 -27.23 27.00
C PRO A 172 35.92 -27.44 26.73
N ARG A 173 36.60 -26.38 26.26
CA ARG A 173 38.06 -26.38 26.17
C ARG A 173 38.62 -26.60 27.56
N ARG A 174 39.15 -27.80 27.80
CA ARG A 174 39.99 -28.08 28.96
C ARG A 174 41.29 -27.30 28.75
N PHE A 175 41.36 -26.12 29.36
CA PHE A 175 42.61 -25.41 29.52
C PHE A 175 43.44 -26.14 30.56
N THR A 176 44.32 -27.04 30.13
CA THR A 176 45.50 -27.40 30.93
C THR A 176 46.48 -26.26 30.79
N ALA A 177 46.48 -25.36 31.78
CA ALA A 177 47.54 -24.38 31.90
C ALA A 177 48.86 -25.13 32.15
N ASP A 178 49.83 -24.96 31.25
CA ASP A 178 51.19 -25.44 31.47
C ASP A 178 51.83 -24.58 32.56
N PRO A 179 52.17 -25.15 33.74
CA PRO A 179 52.70 -24.39 34.86
C PRO A 179 54.04 -23.71 34.55
N ALA A 180 54.73 -24.07 33.45
CA ALA A 180 55.97 -23.43 33.04
C ALA A 180 55.79 -22.00 32.50
N THR A 181 54.55 -21.59 32.16
CA THR A 181 54.28 -20.28 31.55
C THR A 181 53.57 -19.28 32.47
N MET A 182 53.30 -19.63 33.72
CA MET A 182 52.77 -18.65 34.68
C MET A 182 53.89 -17.74 35.19
N PRO A 183 53.86 -16.43 34.91
CA PRO A 183 54.78 -15.49 35.54
C PRO A 183 54.54 -15.53 37.05
N LYS A 184 55.63 -15.68 37.82
CA LYS A 184 55.57 -15.71 39.29
C LYS A 184 54.92 -14.41 39.77
N LEU A 185 53.76 -14.52 40.41
CA LEU A 185 53.12 -13.43 41.15
C LEU A 185 54.14 -12.92 42.19
N GLY A 186 54.75 -11.76 41.93
CA GLY A 186 55.77 -11.19 42.81
C GLY A 186 56.57 -10.03 42.23
N GLU A 187 56.65 -9.88 40.90
CA GLU A 187 57.33 -8.72 40.29
C GLU A 187 56.37 -7.56 40.07
N THR A 188 56.21 -6.76 41.12
CA THR A 188 55.65 -5.41 41.08
C THR A 188 56.55 -4.50 40.26
N ASN A 189 56.25 -4.31 38.98
CA ASN A 189 56.82 -3.20 38.21
C ASN A 189 56.06 -1.92 38.52
N THR A 190 56.55 -1.24 39.54
CA THR A 190 56.40 0.18 39.80
C THR A 190 56.99 0.97 38.62
N ALA A 191 56.16 1.70 37.87
CA ALA A 191 56.35 3.11 37.46
C ALA A 191 55.51 3.50 36.21
N PRO A 192 54.74 4.61 36.28
CA PRO A 192 54.22 5.37 35.13
C PRO A 192 55.10 6.62 34.87
N PRO A 193 54.74 7.61 34.01
CA PRO A 193 54.07 7.61 32.69
C PRO A 193 54.82 8.49 31.64
N ALA A 194 54.50 8.35 30.35
CA ALA A 194 54.64 9.39 29.30
C ALA A 194 53.91 8.87 28.04
N SER A 195 53.21 9.62 27.18
CA SER A 195 53.16 11.05 26.92
C SER A 195 51.85 11.36 26.18
N SER A 196 51.27 12.50 26.51
CA SER A 196 50.23 13.23 25.78
C SER A 196 50.56 13.48 24.30
N GLY A 197 49.80 12.85 23.41
CA GLY A 197 49.80 13.13 21.96
C GLY A 197 48.64 14.05 21.59
N THR A 198 48.96 15.31 21.31
CA THR A 198 48.11 16.43 20.92
C THR A 198 47.31 16.15 19.64
N ASN A 199 45.98 16.10 19.75
CA ASN A 199 45.08 16.13 18.60
C ASN A 199 44.92 17.57 18.10
N ALA A 200 45.63 17.93 17.01
CA ALA A 200 45.39 19.16 16.28
C ALA A 200 44.23 18.96 15.27
N PRO A 201 43.21 19.83 15.24
CA PRO A 201 42.11 19.73 14.29
C PRO A 201 42.54 20.14 12.87
N ARG A 202 42.32 19.26 11.89
CA ARG A 202 42.45 19.54 10.45
C ARG A 202 41.38 20.56 10.03
N THR A 203 41.78 21.80 9.75
CA THR A 203 40.93 22.76 9.02
C THR A 203 40.97 22.43 7.53
N PHE A 204 39.83 22.04 6.97
CA PHE A 204 39.64 21.93 5.52
C PHE A 204 39.50 23.34 4.91
N ARG A 205 40.39 23.66 3.97
CA ARG A 205 40.35 24.89 3.18
C ARG A 205 39.38 24.68 2.02
N ALA A 206 38.29 25.44 1.97
CA ALA A 206 37.37 25.44 0.84
C ALA A 206 38.06 26.01 -0.42
N ALA A 207 37.82 25.37 -1.57
CA ALA A 207 38.30 25.82 -2.87
C ALA A 207 37.51 27.09 -3.32
N PRO A 208 38.16 28.05 -3.99
CA PRO A 208 37.48 29.22 -4.54
C PRO A 208 36.62 28.84 -5.76
N GLU A 209 35.41 29.40 -5.83
CA GLU A 209 34.52 29.27 -6.98
C GLU A 209 35.13 29.94 -8.23
N PRO A 210 35.03 29.33 -9.41
CA PRO A 210 35.41 29.96 -10.66
C PRO A 210 34.38 31.02 -11.06
N GLY A 211 34.90 32.24 -11.29
CA GLY A 211 34.14 33.41 -11.69
C GLY A 211 33.31 33.20 -12.97
N ARG A 212 32.14 33.84 -12.97
CA ARG A 212 31.21 33.89 -14.10
C ARG A 212 31.43 35.23 -14.83
N PRO A 213 31.56 35.23 -16.17
CA PRO A 213 31.70 36.45 -16.98
C PRO A 213 30.41 37.29 -16.99
#